data_AF-A0A3A0A286-F1
#
_entry.id   AF-A0A3A0A286-F1
#
_cell.length_a   1.000
_cell.length_b   1.000
_cell.length_c   1.000
_cell.angle_alpha   90.00
_cell.angle_beta   90.00
_cell.angle_gamma   90.00
#
_symmetry.space_group_name_H-M   'P 1'
#
loop_
_entity.id
_entity.type
_entity.pdbx_description
1 polymer ?
#
loop_
_entity_poly.entity_id
_entity_poly.type
_entity_poly.pdbx_seq_one_letter_code
_entity_poly.pdbx_strand_id
1 'polypeptide(L)'
;MHVQFTSSHVGGDFSSGRLVVQAALEQPSRGISEVREFFFEVPPDFCTHNDLVAAALLALIGRGYTTAGFNFPISERCARLLAWVHQLEDIGPVDASQEPRRPGTHLGVTFSGGLDSLAVWVLVRDYAGIPFKLITGEFEGYYREAVGYAPYRRDVSCYTNFRRVIGEVGRRFDVVIPLLFADYADLGAFTTGHTFASGPMLWNDPRLDAEPEFLWINMFAEAAGLPEVHLVRGLDTAGLLQFLYATAPETLERGMHVTSRPGTTKYRAKASILEYLFRRDGASTPSWLANMPRDR
;
A
#
# COMPACT_ATOMS: atom_id res chain seq x y z
N MET A 1 -11.69 4.85 -22.33
CA MET A 1 -11.13 3.53 -21.95
C MET A 1 -12.01 3.00 -20.84
N HIS A 2 -12.41 1.74 -20.90
CA HIS A 2 -13.39 1.19 -19.98
C HIS A 2 -12.73 0.07 -19.17
N VAL A 3 -13.14 -0.06 -17.91
CA VAL A 3 -12.81 -1.23 -17.10
C VAL A 3 -14.08 -1.79 -16.49
N GLN A 4 -14.25 -3.12 -16.59
CA GLN A 4 -15.29 -3.85 -15.90
C GLN A 4 -14.65 -4.85 -14.93
N PHE A 5 -15.06 -4.79 -13.67
CA PHE A 5 -14.64 -5.70 -12.63
C PHE A 5 -15.74 -6.70 -12.30
N THR A 6 -15.34 -7.96 -12.20
CA THR A 6 -16.14 -9.03 -11.61
C THR A 6 -15.39 -9.58 -10.42
N SER A 7 -15.93 -9.40 -9.23
CA SER A 7 -15.34 -9.90 -7.98
C SER A 7 -16.20 -10.98 -7.36
N SER A 8 -15.55 -12.05 -6.89
CA SER A 8 -16.19 -13.18 -6.22
C SER A 8 -16.66 -12.88 -4.79
N HIS A 9 -16.24 -11.75 -4.18
CA HIS A 9 -16.64 -11.43 -2.80
C HIS A 9 -18.16 -11.31 -2.60
N VAL A 10 -18.89 -10.98 -3.67
CA VAL A 10 -20.36 -10.89 -3.68
C VAL A 10 -21.04 -12.22 -3.35
N GLY A 11 -20.35 -13.35 -3.57
CA GLY A 11 -20.87 -14.67 -3.25
C GLY A 11 -20.86 -14.97 -1.75
N GLY A 12 -20.04 -14.26 -0.97
CA GLY A 12 -19.88 -14.48 0.47
C GLY A 12 -19.30 -15.84 0.87
N ASP A 13 -18.92 -16.68 -0.09
CA ASP A 13 -18.30 -17.99 0.12
C ASP A 13 -16.79 -17.92 -0.15
N PHE A 14 -16.02 -17.93 0.92
CA PHE A 14 -14.56 -17.94 0.88
C PHE A 14 -13.97 -19.29 1.32
N SER A 15 -14.73 -20.39 1.24
CA SER A 15 -14.26 -21.73 1.58
C SER A 15 -13.03 -22.18 0.77
N SER A 16 -12.85 -21.62 -0.42
CA SER A 16 -11.65 -21.82 -1.27
C SER A 16 -10.39 -21.10 -0.74
N GLY A 17 -10.53 -20.24 0.27
CA GLY A 17 -9.48 -19.38 0.80
C GLY A 17 -9.07 -18.25 -0.14
N ARG A 18 -9.91 -17.90 -1.13
CA ARG A 18 -9.56 -16.91 -2.16
C ARG A 18 -10.71 -15.96 -2.50
N LEU A 19 -10.35 -14.69 -2.64
CA LEU A 19 -11.10 -13.68 -3.37
C LEU A 19 -10.47 -13.57 -4.76
N VAL A 20 -11.22 -13.96 -5.79
CA VAL A 20 -10.86 -13.83 -7.21
C VAL A 20 -11.54 -12.62 -7.83
N VAL A 21 -10.81 -11.86 -8.64
CA VAL A 21 -11.29 -10.73 -9.41
C VAL A 21 -10.85 -10.86 -10.86
N GLN A 22 -11.79 -10.65 -11.79
CA GLN A 22 -11.50 -10.47 -13.20
C GLN A 22 -11.68 -9.00 -13.57
N ALA A 23 -10.71 -8.42 -14.26
CA ALA A 23 -10.78 -7.07 -14.80
C ALA A 23 -10.71 -7.14 -16.33
N ALA A 24 -11.81 -6.81 -17.00
CA ALA A 24 -11.86 -6.63 -18.44
C ALA A 24 -11.51 -5.18 -18.77
N LEU A 25 -10.43 -4.97 -19.51
CA LEU A 25 -9.89 -3.68 -19.90
C LEU A 25 -10.15 -3.44 -21.39
N GLU A 26 -10.83 -2.34 -21.72
CA GLU A 26 -11.21 -2.03 -23.10
C GLU A 26 -10.66 -0.67 -23.55
N GLN A 27 -10.01 -0.67 -24.71
CA GLN A 27 -9.58 0.55 -25.42
C GLN A 27 -10.19 0.54 -26.83
N PRO A 28 -11.45 0.98 -27.00
CA PRO A 28 -12.16 0.90 -28.29
C PRO A 28 -11.42 1.60 -29.43
N SER A 29 -10.80 2.76 -29.15
CA SER A 29 -10.02 3.53 -30.13
C SER A 29 -8.80 2.79 -30.67
N ARG A 30 -8.35 1.73 -30.00
CA ARG A 30 -7.23 0.87 -30.40
C ARG A 30 -7.66 -0.56 -30.72
N GLY A 31 -8.94 -0.90 -30.58
CA GLY A 31 -9.44 -2.27 -30.73
C GLY A 31 -8.86 -3.26 -29.73
N ILE A 32 -8.43 -2.80 -28.55
CA ILE A 32 -7.82 -3.66 -27.53
C ILE A 32 -8.87 -4.07 -26.50
N SER A 33 -8.99 -5.37 -26.25
CA SER A 33 -9.71 -5.95 -25.12
C SER A 33 -8.79 -6.97 -24.43
N GLU A 34 -8.55 -6.78 -23.14
CA GLU A 34 -7.68 -7.63 -22.32
C GLU A 34 -8.42 -8.02 -21.05
N VAL A 35 -8.37 -9.29 -20.66
CA VAL A 35 -8.89 -9.75 -19.37
C VAL A 35 -7.72 -10.14 -18.47
N ARG A 36 -7.70 -9.56 -17.27
CA ARG A 36 -6.72 -9.85 -16.22
C ARG A 36 -7.41 -10.51 -15.04
N GLU A 37 -6.77 -11.51 -14.46
CA GLU A 37 -7.27 -12.20 -13.28
C GLU A 37 -6.34 -12.00 -12.09
N PHE A 38 -6.91 -11.54 -10.98
CA PHE A 38 -6.25 -11.36 -9.69
C PHE A 38 -6.83 -12.34 -8.68
N PHE A 39 -6.01 -12.84 -7.78
CA PHE A 39 -6.48 -13.50 -6.57
C PHE A 39 -5.87 -12.85 -5.33
N PHE A 40 -6.60 -12.93 -4.23
CA PHE A 40 -6.16 -12.55 -2.90
C PHE A 40 -6.50 -13.70 -1.96
N GLU A 41 -5.51 -14.22 -1.26
CA GLU A 41 -5.74 -15.22 -0.21
C GLU A 41 -6.46 -14.55 0.96
N VAL A 42 -7.59 -15.12 1.35
CA VAL A 42 -8.48 -14.60 2.40
C VAL A 42 -8.93 -15.76 3.29
N PRO A 43 -9.23 -15.51 4.57
CA PRO A 43 -9.74 -16.55 5.47
C PRO A 43 -11.18 -16.97 5.09
N PRO A 44 -11.65 -18.16 5.49
CA PRO A 44 -12.98 -18.65 5.13
C PRO A 44 -14.15 -17.79 5.66
N ASP A 45 -13.94 -17.08 6.77
CA ASP A 45 -14.88 -16.16 7.39
C ASP A 45 -14.68 -14.69 6.97
N PHE A 46 -13.93 -14.47 5.90
CA PHE A 46 -13.63 -13.13 5.40
C PHE A 46 -14.89 -12.34 5.07
N CYS A 47 -14.85 -11.05 5.37
CA CYS A 47 -15.88 -10.09 5.02
C CYS A 47 -15.24 -8.76 4.65
N THR A 48 -15.87 -8.04 3.72
CA THR A 48 -15.40 -6.74 3.27
C THR A 48 -16.56 -5.96 2.66
N HIS A 49 -16.62 -4.66 2.93
CA HIS A 49 -17.58 -3.76 2.33
C HIS A 49 -17.26 -3.49 0.86
N ASN A 50 -18.30 -3.39 0.02
CA ASN A 50 -18.16 -3.16 -1.42
C ASN A 50 -17.30 -1.91 -1.76
N ASP A 51 -17.44 -0.83 -0.99
CA ASP A 51 -16.63 0.39 -1.17
C ASP A 51 -15.12 0.13 -1.05
N LEU A 52 -14.71 -0.75 -0.13
CA LEU A 52 -13.31 -1.14 0.05
C LEU A 52 -12.80 -1.92 -1.16
N VAL A 53 -13.61 -2.85 -1.66
CA VAL A 53 -13.26 -3.62 -2.85
C VAL A 53 -13.12 -2.71 -4.06
N ALA A 54 -14.10 -1.82 -4.31
CA ALA A 54 -14.03 -0.88 -5.43
C ALA A 54 -12.79 0.01 -5.37
N ALA A 55 -12.49 0.60 -4.21
CA ALA A 55 -11.30 1.42 -4.04
C ALA A 55 -10.00 0.62 -4.21
N ALA A 56 -9.92 -0.60 -3.68
CA ALA A 56 -8.76 -1.47 -3.85
C ALA A 56 -8.52 -1.81 -5.33
N LEU A 57 -9.59 -2.11 -6.08
CA LEU A 57 -9.51 -2.44 -7.50
C LEU A 57 -9.09 -1.24 -8.35
N LEU A 58 -9.65 -0.05 -8.10
CA LEU A 58 -9.22 1.16 -8.80
C LEU A 58 -7.78 1.58 -8.43
N ALA A 59 -7.36 1.37 -7.18
CA ALA A 59 -5.97 1.60 -6.78
C ALA A 59 -4.99 0.69 -7.51
N LEU A 60 -5.38 -0.56 -7.82
CA LEU A 60 -4.56 -1.51 -8.60
C LEU A 60 -4.38 -1.09 -10.05
N ILE A 61 -5.49 -0.75 -10.74
CA ILE A 61 -5.42 -0.43 -12.17
C ILE A 61 -4.92 0.99 -12.45
N GLY A 62 -5.02 1.89 -11.47
CA GLY A 62 -4.58 3.27 -11.56
C GLY A 62 -5.54 4.19 -12.35
N ARG A 63 -4.96 5.23 -12.94
CA ARG A 63 -5.68 6.21 -13.78
C ARG A 63 -5.60 5.81 -15.26
N GLY A 64 -6.44 6.43 -16.09
CA GLY A 64 -6.44 6.25 -17.55
C GLY A 64 -7.71 5.60 -18.10
N TYR A 65 -8.67 5.31 -17.24
CA TYR A 65 -10.01 4.86 -17.61
C TYR A 65 -10.97 6.04 -17.49
N THR A 66 -11.98 6.06 -18.36
CA THR A 66 -13.07 7.04 -18.34
C THR A 66 -14.33 6.46 -17.73
N THR A 67 -14.48 5.13 -17.70
CA THR A 67 -15.59 4.47 -16.99
C THR A 67 -15.09 3.27 -16.20
N ALA A 68 -15.76 2.97 -15.08
CA ALA A 68 -15.49 1.78 -14.27
C ALA A 68 -16.79 1.09 -13.83
N GLY A 69 -16.94 -0.18 -14.17
CA GLY A 69 -18.10 -0.98 -13.76
C GLY A 69 -17.72 -2.09 -12.78
N PHE A 70 -18.66 -2.46 -11.91
CA PHE A 70 -18.55 -3.53 -10.92
C PHE A 70 -19.74 -4.49 -11.04
N ASN A 71 -19.61 -5.73 -10.57
CA ASN A 71 -20.74 -6.67 -10.43
C ASN A 71 -21.47 -6.53 -9.07
N PHE A 72 -21.23 -5.44 -8.35
CA PHE A 72 -21.78 -5.13 -7.03
C PHE A 72 -22.02 -3.62 -6.89
N PRO A 73 -23.03 -3.20 -6.11
CA PRO A 73 -23.26 -1.78 -5.87
C PRO A 73 -22.22 -1.19 -4.92
N ILE A 74 -21.90 0.09 -5.10
CA ILE A 74 -21.13 0.90 -4.15
C ILE A 74 -21.98 2.05 -3.61
N SER A 75 -21.61 2.59 -2.45
CA SER A 75 -22.30 3.75 -1.88
C SER A 75 -22.11 4.99 -2.76
N GLU A 76 -23.09 5.90 -2.72
CA GLU A 76 -23.03 7.18 -3.45
C GLU A 76 -21.78 8.01 -3.07
N ARG A 77 -21.41 8.00 -1.79
CA ARG A 77 -20.20 8.69 -1.31
C ARG A 77 -18.94 8.13 -1.97
N CYS A 78 -18.81 6.80 -2.01
CA CYS A 78 -17.65 6.13 -2.61
C CYS A 78 -17.60 6.38 -4.11
N ALA A 79 -18.73 6.20 -4.82
CA ALA A 79 -18.85 6.46 -6.25
C ALA A 79 -18.39 7.88 -6.62
N ARG A 80 -18.90 8.90 -5.93
CA ARG A 80 -18.56 10.30 -6.17
C ARG A 80 -17.06 10.58 -5.99
N LEU A 81 -16.46 10.09 -4.90
CA LEU A 81 -15.06 10.35 -4.59
C LEU A 81 -14.12 9.57 -5.54
N LEU A 82 -14.43 8.31 -5.83
CA LEU A 82 -13.65 7.52 -6.78
C LEU A 82 -13.72 8.10 -8.20
N ALA A 83 -14.91 8.51 -8.66
CA ALA A 83 -15.06 9.17 -9.95
C ALA A 83 -14.22 10.44 -10.04
N TRP A 84 -14.20 11.25 -8.99
CA TRP A 84 -13.41 12.46 -8.94
C TRP A 84 -11.90 12.20 -8.96
N VAL A 85 -11.40 11.28 -8.12
CA VAL A 85 -9.95 10.98 -7.99
C VAL A 85 -9.37 10.30 -9.24
N HIS A 86 -10.17 9.45 -9.89
CA HIS A 86 -9.78 8.72 -11.09
C HIS A 86 -10.19 9.43 -12.39
N GLN A 87 -10.90 10.56 -12.30
CA GLN A 87 -11.44 11.32 -13.43
C GLN A 87 -12.36 10.44 -14.31
N LEU A 88 -13.23 9.66 -13.68
CA LEU A 88 -14.22 8.83 -14.36
C LEU A 88 -15.43 9.70 -14.73
N GLU A 89 -15.91 9.51 -15.95
CA GLU A 89 -17.19 10.04 -16.43
C GLU A 89 -18.36 9.21 -15.88
N ASP A 90 -18.14 7.90 -15.65
CA ASP A 90 -19.15 6.97 -15.15
C ASP A 90 -18.53 5.91 -14.22
N ILE A 91 -19.25 5.57 -13.15
CA ILE A 91 -18.89 4.53 -12.20
C ILE A 91 -20.14 3.85 -11.64
N GLY A 92 -20.17 2.52 -11.57
CA GLY A 92 -21.33 1.84 -10.98
C GLY A 92 -21.27 0.31 -10.97
N PRO A 93 -22.36 -0.36 -10.55
CA PRO A 93 -23.62 0.24 -10.13
C PRO A 93 -23.50 1.01 -8.80
N VAL A 94 -24.34 2.03 -8.61
CA VAL A 94 -24.42 2.82 -7.38
C VAL A 94 -25.74 2.50 -6.68
N ASP A 95 -25.67 2.21 -5.38
CA ASP A 95 -26.86 2.11 -4.53
C ASP A 95 -26.90 3.30 -3.57
N ALA A 96 -27.84 4.21 -3.81
CA ALA A 96 -28.02 5.42 -2.99
C ALA A 96 -28.53 5.11 -1.58
N SER A 97 -29.09 3.91 -1.34
CA SER A 97 -29.54 3.48 -0.03
C SER A 97 -28.44 2.81 0.80
N GLN A 98 -27.34 2.40 0.15
CA GLN A 98 -26.20 1.80 0.83
C GLN A 98 -25.47 2.86 1.67
N GLU A 99 -25.44 2.65 2.99
CA GLU A 99 -24.64 3.49 3.86
C GLU A 99 -23.14 3.34 3.52
N PRO A 100 -22.37 4.44 3.52
CA PRO A 100 -20.92 4.34 3.40
C PRO A 100 -20.33 3.51 4.52
N ARG A 101 -19.20 2.85 4.23
CA ARG A 101 -18.44 2.08 5.21
C ARG A 101 -18.18 2.90 6.48
N ARG A 102 -18.45 2.31 7.65
CA ARG A 102 -18.11 2.88 8.95
C ARG A 102 -16.66 2.51 9.32
N PRO A 103 -15.88 3.43 9.90
CA PRO A 103 -14.51 3.13 10.30
C PRO A 103 -14.50 2.14 11.47
N GLY A 104 -13.53 1.21 11.44
CA GLY A 104 -13.23 0.34 12.58
C GLY A 104 -12.45 1.04 13.69
N THR A 105 -11.95 0.28 14.66
CA THR A 105 -11.29 0.84 15.86
C THR A 105 -9.77 0.80 15.84
N HIS A 106 -9.16 0.07 14.91
CA HIS A 106 -7.71 -0.16 14.88
C HIS A 106 -6.99 0.64 13.80
N LEU A 107 -5.74 1.00 14.06
CA LEU A 107 -4.81 1.44 13.02
C LEU A 107 -4.19 0.22 12.31
N GLY A 108 -4.21 0.17 10.99
CA GLY A 108 -3.42 -0.77 10.21
C GLY A 108 -2.01 -0.25 9.95
N VAL A 109 -0.97 -1.08 10.12
CA VAL A 109 0.39 -0.77 9.69
C VAL A 109 0.74 -1.66 8.50
N THR A 110 0.86 -1.07 7.31
CA THR A 110 1.31 -1.79 6.12
C THR A 110 2.80 -2.07 6.22
N PHE A 111 3.16 -3.35 6.20
CA PHE A 111 4.50 -3.79 6.57
C PHE A 111 5.12 -4.73 5.54
N SER A 112 6.23 -4.30 4.95
CA SER A 112 7.04 -5.12 4.03
C SER A 112 8.28 -5.72 4.70
N GLY A 113 8.57 -5.30 5.94
CA GLY A 113 9.84 -5.59 6.62
C GLY A 113 11.02 -4.74 6.14
N GLY A 114 10.85 -3.90 5.12
CA GLY A 114 11.86 -2.94 4.68
C GLY A 114 12.08 -1.80 5.67
N LEU A 115 13.22 -1.12 5.56
CA LEU A 115 13.65 -0.07 6.50
C LEU A 115 12.57 0.99 6.76
N ASP A 116 11.79 1.39 5.75
CA ASP A 116 10.79 2.45 5.93
C ASP A 116 9.58 1.97 6.74
N SER A 117 9.00 0.81 6.38
CA SER A 117 7.89 0.22 7.15
C SER A 117 8.32 -0.23 8.55
N LEU A 118 9.59 -0.59 8.71
CA LEU A 118 10.18 -0.93 9.99
C LEU A 118 10.34 0.29 10.90
N ALA A 119 10.77 1.42 10.37
CA ALA A 119 10.78 2.67 11.12
C ALA A 119 9.36 3.08 11.57
N VAL A 120 8.35 2.94 10.71
CA VAL A 120 6.94 3.17 11.10
C VAL A 120 6.50 2.21 12.20
N TRP A 121 6.82 0.92 12.06
CA TRP A 121 6.47 -0.07 13.08
C TRP A 121 7.10 0.23 14.43
N VAL A 122 8.39 0.57 14.48
CA VAL A 122 9.09 0.98 15.70
C VAL A 122 8.46 2.26 16.28
N LEU A 123 8.18 3.26 15.45
CA LEU A 123 7.54 4.51 15.86
C LEU A 123 6.18 4.26 16.51
N VAL A 124 5.30 3.50 15.86
CA VAL A 124 3.95 3.22 16.35
C VAL A 124 3.98 2.36 17.61
N ARG A 125 4.80 1.30 17.62
CA ARG A 125 4.88 0.34 18.72
C ARG A 125 5.59 0.88 19.95
N ASP A 126 6.81 1.38 19.78
CA ASP A 126 7.73 1.64 20.89
C ASP A 126 7.66 3.09 21.40
N TYR A 127 7.29 4.02 20.52
CA TYR A 127 7.31 5.45 20.84
C TYR A 127 5.91 6.03 21.03
N ALA A 128 4.98 5.72 20.12
CA ALA A 128 3.61 6.22 20.20
C ALA A 128 2.73 5.38 21.12
N GLY A 129 3.06 4.09 21.30
CA GLY A 129 2.25 3.15 22.09
C GLY A 129 0.83 2.98 21.56
N ILE A 130 0.62 3.20 20.26
CA ILE A 130 -0.70 3.12 19.61
C ILE A 130 -0.99 1.65 19.31
N PRO A 131 -2.11 1.07 19.75
CA PRO A 131 -2.53 -0.26 19.31
C PRO A 131 -2.76 -0.31 17.80
N PHE A 132 -2.18 -1.30 17.14
CA PHE A 132 -2.30 -1.46 15.69
C PHE A 132 -2.41 -2.93 15.26
N LYS A 133 -2.83 -3.13 14.01
CA LYS A 133 -2.82 -4.41 13.29
C LYS A 133 -1.69 -4.41 12.26
N LEU A 134 -0.85 -5.44 12.28
CA LEU A 134 0.23 -5.57 11.31
C LEU A 134 -0.26 -6.30 10.05
N ILE A 135 -0.20 -5.61 8.91
CA ILE A 135 -0.75 -6.07 7.62
C ILE A 135 0.39 -6.28 6.62
N THR A 136 0.54 -7.49 6.12
CA THR A 136 1.60 -7.85 5.17
C THR A 136 1.03 -8.38 3.86
N GLY A 137 1.74 -8.11 2.76
CA GLY A 137 1.48 -8.71 1.46
C GLY A 137 2.57 -9.70 1.06
N GLU A 138 2.15 -10.82 0.50
CA GLU A 138 3.02 -11.82 -0.12
C GLU A 138 2.68 -11.87 -1.61
N PHE A 139 3.64 -11.59 -2.48
CA PHE A 139 3.36 -11.48 -3.91
C PHE A 139 3.95 -12.66 -4.68
N GLU A 140 3.15 -13.28 -5.55
CA GLU A 140 3.59 -14.39 -6.41
C GLU A 140 4.84 -14.01 -7.20
N GLY A 141 5.91 -14.79 -7.03
CA GLY A 141 7.21 -14.52 -7.66
C GLY A 141 8.10 -13.48 -6.94
N TYR A 142 7.67 -12.96 -5.79
CA TYR A 142 8.41 -11.99 -4.96
C TYR A 142 8.59 -12.50 -3.52
N TYR A 143 9.50 -13.44 -3.31
CA TYR A 143 9.71 -14.09 -2.00
C TYR A 143 10.57 -13.29 -1.01
N ARG A 144 11.11 -12.15 -1.44
CA ARG A 144 12.11 -11.43 -0.63
C ARG A 144 11.51 -10.79 0.61
N GLU A 145 10.33 -10.18 0.48
CA GLU A 145 9.70 -9.46 1.59
C GLU A 145 9.43 -10.40 2.78
N ALA A 146 9.23 -11.70 2.53
CA ALA A 146 9.04 -12.73 3.55
C ALA A 146 10.16 -12.80 4.58
N VAL A 147 11.41 -12.66 4.16
CA VAL A 147 12.57 -12.63 5.08
C VAL A 147 12.48 -11.43 6.04
N GLY A 148 11.90 -10.33 5.55
CA GLY A 148 11.76 -9.07 6.26
C GLY A 148 10.72 -9.15 7.36
N TYR A 149 9.52 -9.63 7.03
CA TYR A 149 8.41 -9.65 7.97
C TYR A 149 8.24 -10.94 8.77
N ALA A 150 8.87 -12.06 8.39
CA ALA A 150 8.71 -13.35 9.08
C ALA A 150 8.94 -13.32 10.62
N PRO A 151 9.87 -12.51 11.16
CA PRO A 151 10.11 -12.45 12.60
C PRO A 151 9.05 -11.69 13.41
N TYR A 152 8.12 -11.04 12.73
CA TYR A 152 7.10 -10.20 13.36
C TYR A 152 5.77 -10.95 13.39
N ARG A 153 5.04 -10.82 14.50
CA ARG A 153 3.67 -11.33 14.58
C ARG A 153 2.79 -10.48 13.67
N ARG A 154 2.11 -11.15 12.74
CA ARG A 154 1.23 -10.53 11.74
C ARG A 154 -0.21 -10.77 12.14
N ASP A 155 -1.07 -9.76 11.97
CA ASP A 155 -2.51 -9.90 12.13
C ASP A 155 -3.17 -10.32 10.82
N VAL A 156 -2.64 -9.80 9.70
CA VAL A 156 -3.07 -10.13 8.34
C VAL A 156 -1.84 -10.43 7.48
N SER A 157 -1.86 -11.54 6.77
CA SER A 157 -0.99 -11.79 5.62
C SER A 157 -1.84 -12.21 4.44
N CYS A 158 -1.64 -11.57 3.29
CA CYS A 158 -2.39 -11.86 2.06
C CYS A 158 -1.43 -12.24 0.94
N TYR A 159 -1.53 -13.49 0.47
CA TYR A 159 -0.85 -13.95 -0.73
C TYR A 159 -1.65 -13.57 -1.99
N THR A 160 -0.99 -13.02 -3.00
CA THR A 160 -1.66 -12.51 -4.22
C THR A 160 -0.75 -12.51 -5.44
N ASN A 161 -1.33 -12.62 -6.63
CA ASN A 161 -0.61 -12.55 -7.91
C ASN A 161 -0.57 -11.16 -8.54
N PHE A 162 -1.23 -10.14 -7.98
CA PHE A 162 -1.49 -8.93 -8.77
C PHE A 162 -0.19 -8.27 -9.29
N ARG A 163 0.91 -8.26 -8.52
CA ARG A 163 2.19 -7.67 -8.99
C ARG A 163 2.78 -8.39 -10.19
N ARG A 164 2.50 -9.68 -10.38
CA ARG A 164 2.87 -10.41 -11.60
C ARG A 164 1.97 -9.99 -12.78
N VAL A 165 0.70 -9.73 -12.53
CA VAL A 165 -0.32 -9.45 -13.55
C VAL A 165 -0.26 -8.00 -14.05
N ILE A 166 -0.13 -7.02 -13.15
CA ILE A 166 -0.06 -5.58 -13.51
C ILE A 166 1.36 -5.02 -13.48
N GLY A 167 2.36 -5.78 -13.00
CA GLY A 167 3.74 -5.31 -12.86
C GLY A 167 3.88 -4.28 -11.74
N GLU A 168 4.72 -3.27 -11.98
CA GLU A 168 4.86 -2.09 -11.10
C GLU A 168 3.93 -0.94 -11.52
N VAL A 169 2.94 -1.22 -12.38
CA VAL A 169 1.90 -0.27 -12.76
C VAL A 169 0.96 -0.08 -11.57
N GLY A 170 0.70 1.18 -11.20
CA GLY A 170 -0.01 1.54 -9.97
C GLY A 170 0.98 1.85 -8.84
N ARG A 171 1.24 3.14 -8.58
CA ARG A 171 2.20 3.61 -7.57
C ARG A 171 1.75 3.38 -6.11
N ARG A 172 0.63 2.70 -5.89
CA ARG A 172 -0.06 2.57 -4.60
C ARG A 172 -0.61 1.17 -4.34
N PHE A 173 0.03 0.14 -4.86
CA PHE A 173 -0.43 -1.23 -4.64
C PHE A 173 -0.37 -1.68 -3.17
N ASP A 174 0.39 -0.99 -2.33
CA ASP A 174 0.57 -1.28 -0.91
C ASP A 174 -0.67 -0.94 -0.05
N VAL A 175 -1.62 -0.18 -0.61
CA VAL A 175 -2.90 0.16 0.05
C VAL A 175 -3.99 -0.90 -0.18
N VAL A 176 -3.80 -1.77 -1.17
CA VAL A 176 -4.83 -2.69 -1.67
C VAL A 176 -5.19 -3.71 -0.60
N ILE A 177 -4.18 -4.30 0.05
CA ILE A 177 -4.38 -5.30 1.09
C ILE A 177 -5.03 -4.67 2.34
N PRO A 178 -4.54 -3.53 2.88
CA PRO A 178 -5.25 -2.81 3.94
C PRO A 178 -6.71 -2.50 3.62
N LEU A 179 -7.02 -2.06 2.38
CA LEU A 179 -8.40 -1.81 1.96
C LEU A 179 -9.23 -3.10 2.02
N LEU A 180 -8.78 -4.17 1.36
CA LEU A 180 -9.54 -5.42 1.31
C LEU A 180 -9.81 -5.99 2.71
N PHE A 181 -8.81 -5.94 3.60
CA PHE A 181 -8.92 -6.49 4.96
C PHE A 181 -9.45 -5.52 6.00
N ALA A 182 -9.92 -4.33 5.61
CA ALA A 182 -10.26 -3.29 6.57
C ALA A 182 -11.38 -3.71 7.52
N ASP A 183 -12.42 -4.39 7.04
CA ASP A 183 -13.51 -4.82 7.91
C ASP A 183 -13.14 -6.07 8.70
N TYR A 184 -12.50 -7.05 8.05
CA TYR A 184 -11.99 -8.24 8.71
C TYR A 184 -11.04 -7.93 9.88
N ALA A 185 -10.17 -6.92 9.73
CA ALA A 185 -9.22 -6.51 10.76
C ALA A 185 -9.70 -5.32 11.62
N ASP A 186 -10.95 -4.87 11.45
CA ASP A 186 -11.54 -3.74 12.17
C ASP A 186 -10.70 -2.46 12.10
N LEU A 187 -10.27 -2.07 10.89
CA LEU A 187 -9.41 -0.93 10.64
C LEU A 187 -10.21 0.37 10.53
N GLY A 188 -9.91 1.36 11.38
CA GLY A 188 -10.40 2.73 11.23
C GLY A 188 -9.55 3.57 10.28
N ALA A 189 -8.26 3.25 10.19
CA ALA A 189 -7.28 3.94 9.35
C ALA A 189 -6.09 3.00 9.06
N PHE A 190 -5.18 3.42 8.19
CA PHE A 190 -3.90 2.71 7.99
C PHE A 190 -2.72 3.68 7.87
N THR A 191 -1.49 3.19 7.98
CA THR A 191 -0.28 3.99 7.76
C THR A 191 0.78 3.18 7.01
N THR A 192 1.63 3.88 6.26
CA THR A 192 2.67 3.28 5.42
C THR A 192 4.03 3.92 5.69
N GLY A 193 5.10 3.24 5.29
CA GLY A 193 6.47 3.78 5.31
C GLY A 193 6.77 4.82 4.23
N HIS A 194 5.77 5.39 3.57
CA HIS A 194 6.02 6.30 2.46
C HIS A 194 6.52 7.68 2.92
N THR A 195 7.74 8.00 2.50
CA THR A 195 8.46 9.23 2.85
C THR A 195 8.25 10.34 1.80
N PHE A 196 8.59 11.56 2.20
CA PHE A 196 8.57 12.79 1.41
C PHE A 196 9.28 12.67 0.05
N ALA A 197 10.38 11.91 0.00
CA ALA A 197 11.30 11.86 -1.13
C ALA A 197 10.79 11.05 -2.33
N SER A 198 9.50 10.69 -2.37
CA SER A 198 8.90 9.89 -3.44
C SER A 198 8.42 10.73 -4.64
N GLY A 199 8.50 12.07 -4.59
CA GLY A 199 8.29 12.95 -5.74
C GLY A 199 8.45 14.44 -5.43
N PRO A 200 9.15 15.24 -6.27
CA PRO A 200 9.35 16.68 -6.07
C PRO A 200 8.06 17.52 -6.17
N MET A 201 6.97 16.94 -6.69
CA MET A 201 5.66 17.59 -6.85
C MET A 201 4.74 17.44 -5.63
N LEU A 202 5.14 16.66 -4.61
CA LEU A 202 4.32 16.44 -3.41
C LEU A 202 4.21 17.67 -2.50
N TRP A 203 4.86 18.77 -2.89
CA TRP A 203 4.70 20.09 -2.29
C TRP A 203 3.79 20.94 -3.13
N ASN A 204 2.78 21.49 -2.47
CA ASN A 204 2.34 22.81 -2.83
C ASN A 204 3.21 23.82 -2.08
N ASP A 205 3.49 24.94 -2.75
CA ASP A 205 4.17 26.06 -2.13
C ASP A 205 3.40 26.46 -0.85
N PRO A 206 4.00 26.40 0.35
CA PRO A 206 3.31 26.68 1.60
C PRO A 206 2.79 28.12 1.67
N ARG A 207 3.21 29.00 0.75
CA ARG A 207 2.69 30.36 0.59
C ARG A 207 1.36 30.43 -0.16
N LEU A 208 0.98 29.36 -0.86
CA LEU A 208 -0.21 29.33 -1.72
C LEU A 208 -1.46 28.74 -1.04
N ASP A 209 -1.40 28.45 0.27
CA ASP A 209 -2.50 27.86 1.06
C ASP A 209 -3.15 26.61 0.41
N ALA A 210 -2.38 25.92 -0.44
CA ALA A 210 -2.86 24.80 -1.22
C ALA A 210 -2.54 23.48 -0.53
N GLU A 211 -3.53 22.58 -0.46
CA GLU A 211 -3.42 21.27 0.17
C GLU A 211 -2.33 20.40 -0.50
N PRO A 212 -1.45 19.72 0.23
CA PRO A 212 -0.41 18.89 -0.37
C PRO A 212 -0.94 17.84 -1.36
N GLU A 213 -0.26 17.65 -2.50
CA GLU A 213 -0.68 16.70 -3.56
C GLU A 213 -0.86 15.26 -3.03
N PHE A 214 -0.12 14.87 -1.99
CA PHE A 214 -0.26 13.51 -1.44
C PHE A 214 -1.65 13.23 -0.84
N LEU A 215 -2.38 14.25 -0.38
CA LEU A 215 -3.76 14.08 0.11
C LEU A 215 -4.68 13.63 -1.02
N TRP A 216 -4.50 14.23 -2.21
CA TRP A 216 -5.19 13.85 -3.43
C TRP A 216 -4.87 12.43 -3.88
N ILE A 217 -3.59 12.04 -3.74
CA ILE A 217 -3.17 10.70 -4.08
C ILE A 217 -3.86 9.66 -3.18
N ASN A 218 -4.17 9.98 -1.92
CA ASN A 218 -4.73 9.03 -0.96
C ASN A 218 -6.26 9.05 -0.88
N MET A 219 -6.89 9.96 -1.61
CA MET A 219 -8.32 10.17 -1.59
C MET A 219 -9.13 8.93 -2.03
N PHE A 220 -8.54 8.00 -2.80
CA PHE A 220 -9.21 6.72 -3.09
C PHE A 220 -9.47 5.89 -1.83
N ALA A 221 -8.59 5.97 -0.82
CA ALA A 221 -8.77 5.25 0.44
C ALA A 221 -9.81 5.96 1.33
N GLU A 222 -9.82 7.29 1.30
CA GLU A 222 -10.87 8.12 1.92
C GLU A 222 -12.25 7.85 1.32
N ALA A 223 -12.32 7.59 0.01
CA ALA A 223 -13.55 7.22 -0.68
C ALA A 223 -14.19 5.97 -0.08
N ALA A 224 -13.35 4.99 0.30
CA ALA A 224 -13.76 3.77 0.96
C ALA A 224 -13.94 3.88 2.47
N GLY A 225 -13.73 5.06 3.07
CA GLY A 225 -13.80 5.25 4.51
C GLY A 225 -12.64 4.61 5.28
N LEU A 226 -11.45 4.52 4.66
CA LEU A 226 -10.22 4.05 5.29
C LEU A 226 -9.09 5.08 5.09
N PRO A 227 -9.03 6.15 5.88
CA PRO A 227 -8.01 7.18 5.78
C PRO A 227 -6.58 6.64 5.98
N GLU A 228 -5.59 7.24 5.30
CA GLU A 228 -4.17 7.01 5.59
C GLU A 228 -3.65 8.05 6.61
N VAL A 229 -3.11 7.59 7.74
CA VAL A 229 -2.42 8.42 8.74
C VAL A 229 -0.97 8.66 8.30
N HIS A 230 -0.62 9.92 8.09
CA HIS A 230 0.67 10.35 7.53
C HIS A 230 1.76 10.56 8.58
N LEU A 231 2.16 9.51 9.30
CA LEU A 231 3.11 9.62 10.42
C LEU A 231 4.52 10.06 10.00
N VAL A 232 5.00 9.56 8.86
CA VAL A 232 6.39 9.76 8.40
C VAL A 232 6.48 10.48 7.06
N ARG A 233 5.34 11.00 6.56
CA ARG A 233 5.25 11.66 5.25
C ARG A 233 6.08 12.95 5.19
N GLY A 234 6.25 13.62 6.34
CA GLY A 234 7.10 14.80 6.48
C GLY A 234 8.59 14.52 6.63
N LEU A 235 8.99 13.25 6.74
CA LEU A 235 10.39 12.83 6.82
C LEU A 235 10.88 12.40 5.45
N ASP A 236 12.16 12.68 5.16
CA ASP A 236 12.84 12.03 4.05
C ASP A 236 13.42 10.68 4.49
N THR A 237 14.01 9.96 3.53
CA THR A 237 14.65 8.68 3.80
C THR A 237 15.80 8.80 4.81
N ALA A 238 16.53 9.93 4.84
CA ALA A 238 17.64 10.10 5.77
C ALA A 238 17.16 10.24 7.21
N GLY A 239 16.12 11.05 7.45
CA GLY A 239 15.50 11.22 8.76
C GLY A 239 14.94 9.90 9.31
N LEU A 240 14.28 9.10 8.46
CA LEU A 240 13.78 7.79 8.88
C LEU A 240 14.89 6.79 9.21
N LEU A 241 15.98 6.77 8.44
CA LEU A 241 17.11 5.90 8.73
C LEU A 241 17.88 6.35 9.97
N GLN A 242 17.98 7.66 10.21
CA GLN A 242 18.56 8.20 11.43
C GLN A 242 17.73 7.81 12.66
N PHE A 243 16.39 7.90 12.55
CA PHE A 243 15.49 7.39 13.59
C PHE A 243 15.77 5.91 13.85
N LEU A 244 15.66 5.06 12.82
CA LEU A 244 15.81 3.61 13.00
C LEU A 244 17.21 3.21 13.52
N TYR A 245 18.26 3.89 13.08
CA TYR A 245 19.63 3.72 13.61
C TYR A 245 19.72 4.05 15.10
N ALA A 246 19.07 5.13 15.54
CA ALA A 246 19.12 5.55 16.94
C ALA A 246 18.25 4.66 17.85
N THR A 247 17.19 4.05 17.32
CA THR A 247 16.15 3.41 18.14
C THR A 247 16.09 1.90 18.05
N ALA A 248 16.50 1.30 16.92
CA ALA A 248 16.48 -0.15 16.71
C ALA A 248 17.61 -0.62 15.75
N PRO A 249 18.89 -0.29 16.02
CA PRO A 249 20.01 -0.58 15.12
C PRO A 249 20.17 -2.07 14.79
N GLU A 250 19.78 -2.97 15.69
CA GLU A 250 19.83 -4.42 15.52
C GLU A 250 18.93 -4.93 14.39
N THR A 251 17.96 -4.13 13.95
CA THR A 251 17.01 -4.48 12.90
C THR A 251 17.47 -4.06 11.49
N LEU A 252 18.51 -3.21 11.41
CA LEU A 252 18.95 -2.58 10.17
C LEU A 252 19.40 -3.58 9.10
N GLU A 253 20.18 -4.59 9.45
CA GLU A 253 20.68 -5.59 8.50
C GLU A 253 19.53 -6.28 7.78
N ARG A 254 18.57 -6.79 8.55
CA ARG A 254 17.38 -7.46 8.01
C ARG A 254 16.54 -6.52 7.15
N GLY A 255 16.26 -5.32 7.66
CA GLY A 255 15.49 -4.32 6.91
C GLY A 255 16.16 -3.94 5.59
N MET A 256 17.49 -3.89 5.58
CA MET A 256 18.28 -3.58 4.39
C MET A 256 18.19 -4.69 3.34
N HIS A 257 18.26 -5.97 3.74
CA HIS A 257 18.15 -7.10 2.80
C HIS A 257 16.84 -7.09 1.99
N VAL A 258 15.76 -6.58 2.57
CA VAL A 258 14.43 -6.59 1.95
C VAL A 258 13.99 -5.23 1.39
N THR A 259 14.71 -4.14 1.66
CA THR A 259 14.26 -2.80 1.24
C THR A 259 14.15 -2.62 -0.28
N SER A 260 15.07 -3.24 -1.05
CA SER A 260 15.07 -3.30 -2.52
C SER A 260 16.20 -4.22 -3.01
N ARG A 261 16.24 -4.51 -4.32
CA ARG A 261 17.30 -5.32 -4.94
C ARG A 261 18.68 -4.66 -4.77
N PRO A 262 19.75 -5.40 -4.38
CA PRO A 262 21.11 -4.89 -4.47
C PRO A 262 21.38 -4.29 -5.85
N GLY A 263 22.11 -3.18 -5.88
CA GLY A 263 22.41 -2.44 -7.12
C GLY A 263 21.35 -1.41 -7.53
N THR A 264 20.14 -1.43 -6.97
CA THR A 264 19.14 -0.38 -7.23
C THR A 264 19.53 0.95 -6.58
N THR A 265 19.11 2.07 -7.16
CA THR A 265 19.31 3.41 -6.59
C THR A 265 18.76 3.51 -5.16
N LYS A 266 17.56 2.95 -4.94
CA LYS A 266 16.94 2.88 -3.59
C LYS A 266 17.82 2.14 -2.59
N TYR A 267 18.42 1.02 -3.00
CA TYR A 267 19.31 0.24 -2.13
C TYR A 267 20.57 1.04 -1.80
N ARG A 268 21.25 1.57 -2.83
CA ARG A 268 22.50 2.31 -2.68
C ARG A 268 22.34 3.56 -1.83
N ALA A 269 21.28 4.33 -2.05
CA ALA A 269 21.01 5.55 -1.28
C ALA A 269 20.88 5.24 0.22
N LYS A 270 20.13 4.19 0.59
CA LYS A 270 19.98 3.79 2.01
C LYS A 270 21.27 3.27 2.61
N ALA A 271 22.04 2.48 1.85
CA ALA A 271 23.35 2.01 2.29
C ALA A 271 24.30 3.17 2.59
N SER A 272 24.40 4.15 1.69
CA SER A 272 25.27 5.34 1.88
C SER A 272 24.85 6.17 3.08
N ILE A 273 23.54 6.33 3.32
CA ILE A 273 23.03 7.03 4.51
C ILE A 273 23.44 6.28 5.78
N LEU A 274 23.24 4.97 5.84
CA LEU A 274 23.63 4.16 7.02
C LEU A 274 25.14 4.21 7.23
N GLU A 275 25.96 4.10 6.18
CA GLU A 275 27.43 4.16 6.29
C GLU A 275 27.89 5.55 6.78
N TYR A 276 27.21 6.61 6.37
CA TYR A 276 27.43 7.94 6.94
C TYR A 276 27.09 7.99 8.43
N LEU A 277 25.94 7.45 8.85
CA LEU A 277 25.51 7.44 10.25
C LEU A 277 26.49 6.68 11.15
N PHE A 278 26.92 5.47 10.77
CA PHE A 278 27.93 4.70 11.51
C PHE A 278 29.25 5.48 11.64
N ARG A 279 29.75 6.06 10.55
CA ARG A 279 31.01 6.84 10.56
C ARG A 279 30.91 8.10 11.40
N ARG A 280 29.78 8.83 11.30
CA ARG A 280 29.53 10.06 12.07
C ARG A 280 29.61 9.80 13.57
N ASP A 281 29.10 8.65 14.02
CA ASP A 281 29.03 8.29 15.44
C ASP A 281 30.26 7.51 15.91
N GLY A 282 31.32 7.42 15.07
CA GLY A 282 32.58 6.74 15.39
C GLY A 282 32.47 5.21 15.49
N ALA A 283 31.35 4.63 15.07
CA ALA A 283 31.13 3.20 15.08
C ALA A 283 31.78 2.52 13.86
N SER A 284 32.19 1.27 14.02
CA SER A 284 32.66 0.47 12.89
C SER A 284 31.50 0.18 11.93
N THR A 285 31.73 0.35 10.63
CA THR A 285 30.77 -0.04 9.61
C THR A 285 30.55 -1.56 9.70
N PRO A 286 29.31 -2.05 9.90
CA PRO A 286 29.05 -3.48 9.97
C PRO A 286 29.46 -4.21 8.69
N SER A 287 29.88 -5.47 8.81
CA SER A 287 30.36 -6.27 7.66
C SER A 287 29.33 -6.39 6.54
N TRP A 288 28.04 -6.55 6.88
CA TRP A 288 26.95 -6.62 5.91
C TRP A 288 26.80 -5.33 5.09
N LEU A 289 27.16 -4.18 5.67
CA LEU A 289 27.15 -2.87 5.01
C LEU A 289 28.45 -2.61 4.25
N ALA A 290 29.60 -2.99 4.82
CA ALA A 290 30.92 -2.83 4.21
C ALA A 290 31.07 -3.66 2.93
N ASN A 291 30.52 -4.88 2.92
CA ASN A 291 30.60 -5.83 1.80
C ASN A 291 29.54 -5.60 0.72
N MET A 292 28.76 -4.51 0.80
CA MET A 292 27.76 -4.23 -0.23
C MET A 292 28.44 -3.94 -1.58
N PRO A 293 27.84 -4.40 -2.70
CA PRO A 293 28.36 -4.10 -4.03
C PRO A 293 28.51 -2.60 -4.24
N ARG A 294 29.77 -2.13 -4.22
CA ARG A 294 30.17 -0.76 -4.60
C ARG A 294 30.49 -0.83 -6.07
N ASP A 295 29.52 -0.55 -6.93
CA ASP A 295 29.81 -0.54 -8.37
C ASP A 295 30.57 0.73 -8.75
N ARG A 296 31.56 0.49 -9.61
CA ARG A 296 32.41 1.42 -10.35
C ARG A 296 31.65 2.47 -11.14
#